data_AF-A0A835LHP3-F1
#
_entry.id   AF-A0A835LHP3-F1
#
_cell.length_a   1.000
_cell.length_b   1.000
_cell.length_c   1.000
_cell.angle_alpha   90.00
_cell.angle_beta   90.00
_cell.angle_gamma   90.00
#
_symmetry.space_group_name_H-M   'P 1'
#
loop_
_entity.id
_entity.type
_entity.pdbx_description
1 polymer ?
#
loop_
_entity_poly.entity_id
_entity_poly.type
_entity_poly.pdbx_seq_one_letter_code
_entity_poly.pdbx_strand_id
1 'polypeptide(L)'
;ASEKVATGELSSAVAIVRPPGHHAEPDEAMGFCLSNNVVIAASYLLNQRPELGVKKILIVDWDVHHGMGPKRCFGRILGCCTSQFIGI
;
A
#
# COMPACT_ATOMS: atom_id res chain seq x y z
N ALA A 1 -9.43 -7.14 5.26
CA ALA A 1 -8.76 -6.59 6.45
C ALA A 1 -8.90 -5.07 6.51
N SER A 2 -8.38 -4.34 5.52
CA SER A 2 -8.46 -2.87 5.45
C SER A 2 -9.89 -2.33 5.54
N GLU A 3 -10.86 -2.95 4.85
CA GLU A 3 -12.26 -2.55 4.93
C GLU A 3 -12.84 -2.67 6.34
N LYS A 4 -12.63 -3.80 7.03
CA LYS A 4 -13.11 -4.01 8.40
C LYS A 4 -12.55 -2.98 9.39
N VAL A 5 -11.32 -2.52 9.15
CA VAL A 5 -10.74 -1.42 9.93
C VAL A 5 -11.39 -0.09 9.55
N ALA A 6 -11.59 0.17 8.25
CA ALA A 6 -12.22 1.39 7.77
C ALA A 6 -13.69 1.53 8.17
N THR A 7 -14.43 0.43 8.34
CA THR A 7 -15.81 0.42 8.84
C THR A 7 -15.91 0.55 10.36
N GLY A 8 -14.79 0.43 11.08
CA GLY A 8 -14.76 0.42 12.54
C GLY A 8 -15.13 -0.94 13.18
N GLU A 9 -15.30 -2.01 12.40
CA GLU A 9 -15.48 -3.38 12.94
C GLU A 9 -14.23 -3.83 13.72
N LEU A 10 -13.04 -3.38 13.29
CA LEU A 10 -11.76 -3.66 13.94
C LEU A 10 -11.00 -2.36 14.21
N SER A 11 -10.33 -2.26 15.36
CA SER A 11 -9.45 -1.11 15.65
C SER A 11 -8.15 -1.13 14.85
N SER A 12 -7.67 -2.32 14.47
CA SER A 12 -6.46 -2.53 13.68
C SER A 12 -6.45 -3.93 13.05
N ALA A 13 -5.60 -4.16 12.05
CA ALA A 13 -5.43 -5.48 11.45
C ALA A 13 -4.00 -5.67 10.92
N VAL A 14 -3.53 -6.92 10.95
CA VAL A 14 -2.29 -7.37 10.30
C VAL A 14 -2.66 -8.44 9.27
N ALA A 15 -2.11 -8.32 8.06
CA ALA A 15 -2.31 -9.30 7.00
C ALA A 15 -1.01 -10.09 6.79
N ILE A 16 -1.03 -11.39 7.10
CA ILE A 16 0.10 -12.30 6.87
C ILE A 16 -0.05 -12.87 5.46
N VAL A 17 0.59 -12.22 4.48
CA VAL A 17 0.39 -12.51 3.05
C VAL A 17 1.70 -12.76 2.33
N ARG A 18 1.62 -13.55 1.26
CA ARG A 18 2.67 -13.77 0.27
C ARG A 18 2.03 -13.97 -1.11
N PRO A 19 2.69 -13.59 -2.22
CA PRO A 19 3.98 -12.88 -2.31
C PRO A 19 3.92 -11.42 -1.80
N PRO A 20 5.07 -10.73 -1.60
CA PRO A 20 5.09 -9.30 -1.30
C PRO A 20 4.52 -8.49 -2.49
N GLY A 21 4.37 -7.17 -2.30
CA GLY A 21 3.75 -6.31 -3.33
C GLY A 21 4.41 -4.98 -3.63
N HIS A 22 5.28 -4.46 -2.76
CA HIS A 22 5.75 -3.06 -2.83
C HIS A 22 6.73 -2.72 -3.96
N HIS A 23 7.16 -3.71 -4.76
CA HIS A 23 7.93 -3.49 -5.98
C HIS A 23 7.09 -3.64 -7.27
N ALA A 24 5.85 -4.16 -7.18
CA ALA A 24 5.04 -4.40 -8.38
C ALA A 24 4.51 -3.07 -8.95
N GLU A 25 4.71 -2.89 -10.26
CA GLU A 25 4.18 -1.81 -11.07
C GLU A 25 2.88 -2.25 -11.79
N PRO A 26 2.11 -1.34 -12.40
CA PRO A 26 0.86 -1.70 -13.08
C PRO A 26 1.00 -2.75 -14.19
N ASP A 27 2.13 -2.74 -14.90
CA ASP A 27 2.42 -3.57 -16.08
C ASP A 27 3.68 -4.43 -15.92
N GLU A 28 4.30 -4.45 -14.73
CA GLU A 28 5.54 -5.17 -14.47
C GLU A 28 5.58 -5.82 -13.08
N ALA A 29 5.94 -7.10 -13.04
CA ALA A 29 6.25 -7.84 -11.82
C ALA A 29 7.77 -7.88 -11.59
N MET A 30 8.22 -7.54 -10.39
CA MET A 30 9.64 -7.48 -10.04
C MET A 30 9.87 -7.65 -8.54
N GLY A 31 11.09 -8.02 -8.12
CA GLY A 31 11.42 -8.17 -6.70
C GLY A 31 10.47 -9.11 -5.94
N PHE A 32 10.09 -10.22 -6.57
CA PHE A 32 9.09 -11.19 -6.08
C PHE A 32 7.65 -10.64 -5.92
N CYS A 33 7.42 -9.38 -6.30
CA CYS A 33 6.11 -8.75 -6.21
C CYS A 33 5.34 -8.94 -7.52
N LEU A 34 4.22 -9.67 -7.46
CA LEU A 34 3.33 -9.88 -8.60
C LEU A 34 2.21 -8.82 -8.69
N SER A 35 1.81 -8.28 -7.54
CA SER A 35 0.74 -7.29 -7.43
C SER A 35 0.96 -6.45 -6.19
N ASN A 36 0.67 -5.15 -6.27
CA ASN A 36 0.88 -4.24 -5.15
C ASN A 36 -0.31 -4.25 -4.19
N ASN A 37 -0.30 -5.20 -3.25
CA ASN A 37 -1.37 -5.43 -2.28
C ASN A 37 -1.80 -4.15 -1.53
N VAL A 38 -0.83 -3.31 -1.14
CA VAL A 38 -1.09 -2.09 -0.37
C VAL A 38 -1.76 -1.03 -1.24
N VAL A 39 -1.27 -0.83 -2.47
CA VAL A 39 -1.87 0.10 -3.43
C VAL A 39 -3.28 -0.33 -3.83
N ILE A 40 -3.50 -1.63 -4.07
CA ILE A 40 -4.82 -2.18 -4.39
C ILE A 40 -5.80 -1.91 -3.24
N ALA A 41 -5.39 -2.19 -1.99
CA ALA A 41 -6.23 -1.92 -0.81
C ALA A 41 -6.56 -0.43 -0.66
N ALA A 42 -5.58 0.45 -0.87
CA ALA A 42 -5.78 1.90 -0.81
C ALA A 42 -6.73 2.39 -1.92
N SER A 43 -6.53 1.93 -3.16
CA SER A 43 -7.40 2.27 -4.29
C SER A 43 -8.82 1.77 -4.08
N TYR A 44 -8.99 0.55 -3.56
CA TYR A 44 -10.29 -0.01 -3.21
C TYR A 44 -11.06 0.89 -2.24
N LEU A 45 -10.42 1.30 -1.13
CA LEU A 45 -11.06 2.18 -0.15
C LEU A 45 -11.37 3.57 -0.70
N LEU A 46 -10.48 4.15 -1.52
CA LEU A 46 -10.62 5.52 -2.02
C LEU A 46 -11.63 5.66 -3.18
N ASN A 47 -11.72 4.64 -4.03
CA ASN A 47 -12.40 4.71 -5.32
C ASN A 47 -13.61 3.77 -5.41
N GLN A 48 -13.56 2.60 -4.77
CA GLN A 48 -14.65 1.62 -4.83
C GLN A 48 -15.57 1.66 -3.61
N ARG A 49 -15.10 2.23 -2.48
CA ARG A 49 -15.87 2.35 -1.23
C ARG A 49 -16.03 3.80 -0.75
N PRO A 50 -16.52 4.73 -1.61
CA PRO A 50 -16.64 6.15 -1.26
C PRO A 50 -17.56 6.42 -0.06
N GLU A 51 -18.53 5.53 0.22
CA GLU A 51 -19.44 5.62 1.36
C GLU A 51 -18.74 5.47 2.70
N LEU A 52 -17.52 4.90 2.73
CA LEU A 52 -16.68 4.85 3.94
C LEU A 52 -16.03 6.20 4.27
N GLY A 53 -16.18 7.21 3.41
CA GLY A 53 -15.71 8.58 3.67
C GLY A 53 -14.18 8.74 3.71
N VAL A 54 -13.41 7.72 3.28
CA VAL A 54 -11.95 7.76 3.25
C VAL A 54 -11.48 8.73 2.16
N LYS A 55 -10.92 9.87 2.58
CA LYS A 55 -10.48 10.93 1.64
C LYS A 55 -8.99 10.87 1.32
N LYS A 56 -8.18 10.48 2.30
CA LYS A 56 -6.72 10.42 2.23
C LYS A 56 -6.22 9.16 2.93
N ILE A 57 -5.16 8.56 2.39
CA ILE A 57 -4.49 7.40 2.99
C ILE A 57 -2.99 7.70 3.10
N LEU A 58 -2.40 7.43 4.25
CA LEU A 58 -0.96 7.42 4.45
C LEU A 58 -0.45 5.98 4.35
N ILE A 59 0.52 5.74 3.47
CA ILE A 59 1.26 4.50 3.38
C ILE A 59 2.65 4.74 3.95
N VAL A 60 3.01 3.96 4.97
CA VAL A 60 4.36 3.91 5.54
C VAL A 60 4.98 2.59 5.07
N ASP A 61 6.02 2.69 4.25
CA ASP A 61 6.82 1.55 3.81
C ASP A 61 8.15 1.55 4.58
N TRP A 62 8.22 0.63 5.54
CA TRP A 62 9.36 0.39 6.41
C TRP A 62 10.27 -0.75 5.93
N ASP A 63 9.99 -1.33 4.76
CA ASP A 63 10.87 -2.36 4.20
C ASP A 63 12.25 -1.76 3.88
N VAL A 64 13.29 -2.58 4.03
CA VAL A 64 14.68 -2.15 3.79
C VAL A 64 14.94 -1.84 2.32
N HIS A 65 14.22 -2.51 1.42
CA HIS A 65 14.31 -2.26 0.00
C HIS A 65 13.46 -1.05 -0.34
N HIS A 66 13.99 -0.21 -1.23
CA HIS A 66 13.21 0.88 -1.80
C HIS A 66 12.02 0.29 -2.55
N GLY A 67 10.84 0.35 -1.94
CA GLY A 67 9.60 0.06 -2.62
C GLY A 67 9.49 0.98 -3.83
N MET A 68 9.13 0.41 -4.98
CA MET A 68 8.58 1.23 -6.06
C MET A 68 7.22 1.69 -5.51
N GLY A 69 7.28 2.74 -4.69
CA GLY A 69 6.14 3.18 -3.91
C GLY A 69 5.02 3.62 -4.84
N PRO A 70 3.98 4.24 -4.28
CA PRO A 70 2.95 4.94 -5.05
C PRO A 70 3.50 6.16 -5.82
N LYS A 71 4.70 6.12 -6.41
CA LYS A 71 5.27 7.15 -7.30
C LYS A 71 4.32 7.52 -8.44
N ARG A 72 3.34 6.64 -8.75
CA ARG A 72 2.23 6.90 -9.68
C ARG A 72 0.83 6.87 -9.07
N CYS A 73 0.66 6.63 -7.76
CA CYS A 73 -0.69 6.57 -7.19
C CYS A 73 -1.14 7.95 -6.70
N PHE A 74 -1.99 8.57 -7.53
CA PHE A 74 -3.07 9.52 -7.20
C PHE A 74 -2.89 10.38 -5.93
N GLY A 75 -3.00 11.71 -6.07
CA GLY A 75 -2.79 12.70 -4.99
C GLY A 75 -3.64 12.58 -3.71
N ARG A 76 -4.46 11.54 -3.56
CA ARG A 76 -5.14 11.12 -2.31
C ARG A 76 -4.36 10.07 -1.51
N ILE A 77 -3.27 9.51 -2.05
CA ILE A 77 -2.36 8.59 -1.36
C ILE A 77 -1.05 9.31 -1.08
N LEU A 78 -0.68 9.42 0.20
CA LEU A 78 0.60 9.96 0.65
C LEU A 78 1.53 8.77 0.95
N GLY A 79 2.64 8.67 0.22
CA GLY A 79 3.66 7.65 0.45
C GLY A 79 4.84 8.19 1.24
N CYS A 80 5.26 7.47 2.28
CA CYS A 80 6.50 7.69 3.01
C CYS A 80 7.33 6.40 2.93
N CYS A 81 8.42 6.41 2.15
CA CYS A 81 9.36 5.29 2.04
C CYS A 81 10.60 5.60 2.88
N THR A 82 10.96 4.70 3.81
CA THR A 82 12.21 4.79 4.57
C THR A 82 13.24 3.83 3.97
N SER A 83 13.78 4.14 2.78
CA SER A 83 14.86 3.33 2.22
C SER A 83 16.15 3.56 3.03
N GLN A 84 16.71 2.49 3.60
CA GLN A 84 18.06 2.51 4.16
C GLN A 84 19.06 2.53 3.01
N PHE A 85 19.69 3.68 2.76
CA PHE A 85 20.91 3.74 1.96
C PHE A 85 22.05 3.14 2.80
N ILE A 86 22.23 1.81 2.76
CA ILE A 86 23.47 1.19 3.22
C ILE A 86 24.46 1.34 2.07
N GLY A 87 25.17 2.47 2.05
CA GLY A 87 26.39 2.59 1.26
C GLY A 87 27.41 1.59 1.80
N ILE A 88 27.81 0.64 0.97
CA ILE A 88 29.05 -0.14 1.16
C ILE A 88 30.19 0.66 0.55
#